data_AF-A0A3D4JEA2-F1
#
_entry.id   AF-A0A3D4JEA2-F1
#
_cell.length_a   1.000
_cell.length_b   1.000
_cell.length_c   1.000
_cell.angle_alpha   90.00
_cell.angle_beta   90.00
_cell.angle_gamma   90.00
#
_symmetry.space_group_name_H-M   'P 1'
#
loop_
_entity.id
_entity.type
_entity.pdbx_description
1 polymer ?
#
loop_
_entity_poly.entity_id
_entity_poly.type
_entity_poly.pdbx_seq_one_letter_code
_entity_poly.pdbx_strand_id
1 'polypeptide(L)'
;MDFDFQVRLAAFQWLSEQVNSHGDVLSRKILQEGFEFQGHRIPLVAPQGIFKPRILDLPLSITTSPESPYEDSFGTDGFLLYKYR
;
A
#
# COMPACT_ATOMS: atom_id res chain seq x y z
N MET A 1 15.34 -2.18 15.52
CA MET A 1 14.04 -1.84 14.88
C MET A 1 13.68 -2.97 13.97
N ASP A 2 12.45 -3.44 14.03
CA ASP A 2 11.91 -4.47 13.13
C ASP A 2 12.09 -4.06 11.64
N PHE A 3 12.45 -5.00 10.77
CA PHE A 3 12.69 -4.73 9.35
C PHE A 3 11.43 -4.23 8.65
N ASP A 4 10.29 -4.86 8.97
CA ASP A 4 8.97 -4.46 8.49
C ASP A 4 8.66 -3.00 8.83
N PHE A 5 9.00 -2.58 10.05
CA PHE A 5 8.81 -1.21 10.50
C PHE A 5 9.65 -0.22 9.67
N GLN A 6 10.91 -0.55 9.38
CA GLN A 6 11.78 0.31 8.57
C GLN A 6 11.25 0.46 7.13
N VAL A 7 10.78 -0.63 6.53
CA VAL A 7 10.19 -0.59 5.18
C VAL A 7 8.91 0.24 5.17
N ARG A 8 8.07 0.16 6.22
CA ARG A 8 6.86 0.99 6.32
C ARG A 8 7.19 2.48 6.43
N LEU A 9 8.19 2.85 7.23
CA LEU A 9 8.64 4.24 7.29
C LEU A 9 9.14 4.74 5.92
N ALA A 10 9.96 3.95 5.25
CA ALA A 10 10.44 4.28 3.91
C ALA A 10 9.30 4.38 2.88
N ALA A 11 8.29 3.50 2.97
CA ALA A 11 7.11 3.55 2.11
C ALA A 11 6.32 4.84 2.31
N PHE A 12 6.09 5.27 3.56
CA PHE A 12 5.39 6.52 3.85
C PHE A 12 6.18 7.74 3.37
N GLN A 13 7.50 7.75 3.58
CA GLN A 13 8.36 8.82 3.07
C GLN A 13 8.28 8.91 1.55
N TRP A 14 8.46 7.79 0.85
CA TRP A 14 8.40 7.75 -0.59
C TRP A 14 7.03 8.18 -1.12
N LEU A 15 5.93 7.73 -0.50
CA LEU A 15 4.57 8.17 -0.85
C LEU A 15 4.41 9.69 -0.72
N SER A 16 4.94 10.29 0.36
CA SER A 16 4.91 11.73 0.53
C SER A 16 5.66 12.46 -0.58
N GLU A 17 6.81 11.94 -1.02
CA GLU A 17 7.59 12.50 -2.14
C GLU A 17 6.83 12.39 -3.47
N GLN A 18 6.16 11.25 -3.71
CA GLN A 18 5.34 11.07 -4.90
C GLN A 18 4.14 12.01 -4.91
N VAL A 19 3.44 12.17 -3.78
CA VAL A 19 2.31 13.10 -3.66
C VAL A 19 2.74 14.54 -3.90
N ASN A 20 3.89 14.95 -3.36
CA ASN A 20 4.44 16.28 -3.61
C ASN A 20 4.75 16.54 -5.09
N SER A 21 5.10 15.49 -5.85
CA SER A 21 5.50 15.61 -7.26
C SER A 21 4.33 15.43 -8.24
N HIS A 22 3.35 14.60 -7.89
CA HIS A 22 2.27 14.16 -8.79
C HIS A 22 0.87 14.61 -8.33
N GLY A 23 0.76 15.19 -7.13
CA GLY A 23 -0.50 15.47 -6.45
C GLY A 23 -1.06 14.27 -5.68
N ASP A 24 -2.22 14.47 -5.05
CA ASP A 24 -2.80 13.50 -4.11
C ASP A 24 -3.24 12.18 -4.77
N VAL A 25 -3.41 12.15 -6.09
CA VAL A 25 -3.85 10.96 -6.85
C VAL A 25 -2.66 10.38 -7.61
N LEU A 26 -2.13 9.26 -7.11
CA LEU A 26 -1.04 8.55 -7.73
C LEU A 26 -1.53 7.48 -8.72
N SER A 27 -0.85 7.36 -9.86
CA SER A 27 -1.15 6.29 -10.82
C SER A 27 -0.82 4.92 -10.21
N ARG A 28 -1.65 3.91 -10.50
CA ARG A 28 -1.41 2.53 -10.07
C ARG A 28 -0.07 1.99 -10.55
N LYS A 29 0.38 2.42 -11.74
CA LYS A 29 1.68 2.01 -12.31
C LYS A 29 2.85 2.43 -11.42
N ILE A 30 2.85 3.67 -10.92
CA ILE A 30 3.89 4.17 -10.00
C ILE A 30 3.91 3.33 -8.71
N LEU A 31 2.74 2.99 -8.16
CA LEU A 31 2.66 2.14 -6.96
C LEU A 31 3.11 0.69 -7.21
N GLN A 32 2.91 0.15 -8.41
CA GLN A 32 3.46 -1.14 -8.83
C GLN A 32 4.96 -1.08 -9.07
N GLU A 33 5.46 0.09 -9.49
CA GLU A 33 6.89 0.38 -9.63
C GLU A 33 7.58 0.39 -8.27
N GLY A 34 6.96 1.06 -7.30
CA GLY A 34 7.43 1.09 -5.92
C GLY A 34 8.75 1.82 -5.77
N PHE A 35 9.51 1.45 -4.73
CA PHE A 35 10.76 2.13 -4.37
C PHE A 35 11.86 1.13 -4.06
N GLU A 36 13.12 1.60 -4.05
CA GLU A 36 14.24 0.78 -3.60
C GLU A 36 14.52 1.00 -2.11
N PHE A 37 14.71 -0.10 -1.39
CA PHE A 37 15.12 -0.09 0.01
C PHE A 37 16.21 -1.14 0.22
N GLN A 38 17.40 -0.70 0.61
CA GLN A 38 18.54 -1.59 0.89
C GLN A 38 18.81 -2.60 -0.24
N GLY A 39 18.80 -2.14 -1.50
CA GLY A 39 19.03 -2.97 -2.69
C GLY A 39 17.86 -3.86 -3.10
N HIS A 40 16.70 -3.74 -2.45
CA HIS A 40 15.48 -4.46 -2.79
C HIS A 40 14.43 -3.50 -3.33
N ARG A 41 13.85 -3.84 -4.49
CA ARG A 41 12.67 -3.13 -5.00
C ARG A 41 11.42 -3.58 -4.23
N ILE A 42 10.71 -2.63 -3.65
CA ILE A 42 9.50 -2.81 -2.84
C ILE A 42 8.31 -2.25 -3.62
N PRO A 43 7.51 -3.11 -4.30
CA PRO A 43 6.22 -2.67 -4.83
C PRO A 43 5.31 -2.25 -3.67
N LEU A 44 4.36 -1.36 -3.93
CA LEU A 44 3.32 -1.01 -2.96
C LEU A 44 2.00 -1.69 -3.24
N VAL A 45 1.73 -2.13 -4.47
CA VAL A 45 0.47 -2.82 -4.83
C VAL A 45 0.73 -3.96 -5.81
N ALA A 46 -0.17 -4.94 -5.82
CA ALA A 46 -0.21 -6.04 -6.77
C ALA A 46 -1.66 -6.25 -7.27
N PRO A 47 -1.90 -7.13 -8.27
CA PRO A 47 -3.26 -7.45 -8.71
C PRO A 47 -4.16 -8.03 -7.60
N GLN A 48 -3.57 -8.65 -6.58
CA GLN A 48 -4.28 -9.18 -5.42
C GLN A 48 -4.64 -8.06 -4.44
N GLY A 49 -5.81 -8.16 -3.82
CA GLY A 49 -6.34 -7.15 -2.89
C GLY A 49 -5.41 -6.91 -1.71
N ILE A 50 -5.08 -7.94 -0.94
CA ILE A 50 -4.04 -7.84 0.11
C ILE A 50 -2.70 -8.17 -0.51
N PHE A 51 -1.75 -7.23 -0.39
CA PHE A 51 -0.41 -7.40 -0.94
C PHE A 51 0.66 -7.43 0.15
N LYS A 52 1.47 -8.48 0.10
CA LYS A 52 2.65 -8.67 0.94
C LYS A 52 3.89 -8.85 0.06
N PRO A 53 4.84 -7.89 0.04
CA PRO A 53 6.15 -8.10 -0.55
C PRO A 53 6.85 -9.32 0.06
N ARG A 54 7.59 -10.07 -0.75
CA ARG A 54 8.27 -11.31 -0.31
C ARG A 54 9.21 -11.13 0.87
N ILE A 55 9.78 -9.93 1.02
CA ILE A 55 10.77 -9.64 2.06
C ILE A 55 10.14 -9.20 3.39
N LEU A 56 8.81 -9.07 3.44
CA LEU A 56 8.08 -8.64 4.64
C LEU A 56 7.34 -9.81 5.29
N ASP A 57 7.26 -9.74 6.61
CA ASP A 57 6.52 -10.71 7.41
C ASP A 57 5.02 -10.41 7.37
N LEU A 58 4.64 -9.13 7.36
CA LEU A 58 3.25 -8.68 7.35
C LEU A 58 2.86 -7.97 6.04
N PRO A 59 1.57 -7.98 5.65
CA PRO A 59 1.08 -7.23 4.48
C PRO A 59 1.49 -5.75 4.51
N LEU A 60 1.81 -5.21 3.34
CA LEU A 60 2.19 -3.80 3.18
C LEU A 60 0.98 -2.94 2.82
N SER A 61 0.08 -3.46 2.00
CA SER A 61 -1.07 -2.71 1.52
C SER A 61 -2.28 -3.59 1.30
N ILE A 62 -3.44 -2.93 1.24
CA ILE A 62 -4.69 -3.49 0.75
C ILE A 62 -5.21 -2.58 -0.37
N THR A 63 -5.74 -3.19 -1.42
CA THR A 63 -6.44 -2.52 -2.51
C THR A 63 -7.90 -2.93 -2.45
N THR A 64 -8.78 -1.94 -2.41
CA THR A 64 -10.24 -2.10 -2.58
C THR A 64 -10.69 -1.41 -3.87
N SER A 65 -11.88 -1.75 -4.34
CA SER A 65 -12.56 -1.09 -5.46
C SER A 65 -14.02 -0.85 -5.06
N PRO A 66 -14.60 0.32 -5.37
CA PRO A 66 -16.04 0.56 -5.20
C PRO A 66 -16.91 -0.44 -5.98
N GLU A 67 -16.38 -1.02 -7.06
CA GLU A 67 -17.06 -2.01 -7.89
C GLU A 67 -16.84 -3.46 -7.41
N SER A 68 -16.21 -3.63 -6.25
CA SER A 68 -15.97 -4.94 -5.64
C SER A 68 -17.30 -5.62 -5.26
N PRO A 69 -17.41 -6.96 -5.40
CA PRO A 69 -18.56 -7.70 -4.86
C PRO A 69 -18.55 -7.73 -3.32
N TYR A 70 -17.50 -7.22 -2.69
CA TYR A 70 -17.37 -7.10 -1.25
C TYR A 70 -17.90 -5.74 -0.79
N GLU A 71 -18.74 -5.77 0.25
CA GLU A 71 -19.25 -4.57 0.90
C GLU A 71 -18.18 -3.98 1.84
N ASP A 72 -17.07 -3.54 1.26
CA ASP A 72 -16.12 -2.69 1.96
C ASP A 72 -16.83 -1.38 2.29
N SER A 73 -16.69 -0.91 3.53
CA SER A 73 -17.40 0.27 4.02
C SER A 73 -16.52 1.09 4.94
N PHE A 74 -16.88 2.34 5.16
CA PHE A 74 -16.23 3.18 6.17
C PHE A 74 -17.09 3.18 7.43
N GLY A 75 -16.46 2.95 8.58
CA GLY A 75 -17.09 3.09 9.88
C GLY A 75 -17.43 4.55 10.19
N THR A 76 -18.24 4.78 11.23
CA THR A 76 -18.57 6.14 11.69
C THR A 76 -17.35 6.90 12.23
N ASP A 77 -16.26 6.19 12.51
CA ASP A 77 -14.95 6.70 12.92
C ASP A 77 -14.03 7.04 11.73
N GLY A 78 -14.48 6.80 10.49
CA GLY A 78 -13.71 7.06 9.28
C GLY A 78 -12.69 5.97 8.92
N PHE A 79 -12.64 4.85 9.65
CA PHE A 79 -11.77 3.73 9.29
C PHE A 79 -12.42 2.83 8.24
N LEU A 80 -11.59 2.27 7.36
CA LEU A 80 -12.03 1.30 6.35
C LEU A 80 -12.28 -0.06 7.02
N LEU A 81 -13.52 -0.54 6.92
CA LEU A 81 -13.94 -1.90 7.25
C LEU A 81 -13.79 -2.77 6.00
N TYR A 82 -12.67 -3.47 5.91
CA TYR A 82 -12.33 -4.33 4.80
C TYR A 82 -12.88 -5.75 4.99
N LYS A 83 -13.70 -6.26 4.06
CA LYS A 83 -14.24 -7.62 4.14
C LYS A 83 -13.22 -8.65 3.61
N TYR A 84 -12.57 -9.34 4.53
CA TYR A 84 -11.65 -10.45 4.27
C TYR A 84 -12.40 -11.78 4.01
N ARG A 85 -11.84 -12.64 3.15
CA ARG A 85 -12.28 -14.03 2.92
C ARG A 85 -11.14 -14.99 3.15
#